data_AF-A0A3C0EH82-F1
#
_entry.id   AF-A0A3C0EH82-F1
#
_cell.length_a   1.000
_cell.length_b   1.000
_cell.length_c   1.000
_cell.angle_alpha   90.00
_cell.angle_beta   90.00
_cell.angle_gamma   90.00
#
_symmetry.space_group_name_H-M   'P 1'
#
loop_
_entity.id
_entity.type
_entity.pdbx_description
1 polymer ?
#
loop_
_entity_poly.entity_id
_entity_poly.type
_entity_poly.pdbx_seq_one_letter_code
_entity_poly.pdbx_strand_id
1 'polypeptide(L)'
;MHNRTLLMIVYSVLMICSLVLFFAGINMRPAEGEPLLLGLGALAVIFCSATFPIAYALTPSDKTQKASSDQAYAETLQQVVGLLRSINDRMMISDTAKRIAFRERDQETLRQVIRTEINRGNMEIALSLADEMSRTPGYEHEGQEIQRQIVAARADKMDRKVLEAVSIFEQMLSRHEWDDALTEARQLQQTFPDSPRVKDLASRVREAREQHKKDLERQFLEAARRDDVETAMDLLKQLDHYMTEKEAAPLLEVARGVIGKKRQNLGVQFKLAVADHEWIDALHVGEQIMADFPNTKMADEVLSMMDLLKERAAGQQQAARNYGGI
;
A
#
# COMPACT_ATOMS: atom_id res chain seq x y z
N MET A 1 81.28 15.58 14.65
CA MET A 1 82.33 16.13 15.53
C MET A 1 83.72 16.03 14.91
N HIS A 2 84.11 14.88 14.34
CA HIS A 2 85.45 14.66 13.77
C HIS A 2 85.87 15.68 12.68
N ASN A 3 84.97 16.07 11.76
CA ASN A 3 85.31 17.03 10.70
C ASN A 3 85.60 18.46 11.22
N ARG A 4 84.95 18.89 12.31
CA ARG A 4 85.11 20.27 12.82
C ARG A 4 86.39 20.44 13.62
N THR A 5 86.77 19.42 14.38
CA THR A 5 88.06 19.38 15.09
C THR A 5 89.23 19.27 14.13
N LEU A 6 89.10 18.47 13.06
CA LEU A 6 90.15 18.30 12.06
C LEU A 6 90.36 19.59 11.24
N LEU A 7 89.27 20.27 10.88
CA LEU A 7 89.33 21.57 10.19
C LEU A 7 89.95 22.67 11.08
N MET A 8 89.61 22.70 12.37
CA MET A 8 90.24 23.64 13.31
C MET A 8 91.73 23.39 13.53
N ILE A 9 92.17 22.13 13.57
CA ILE A 9 93.59 21.76 13.70
C ILE A 9 94.36 22.16 12.43
N VAL A 10 93.80 21.93 11.24
CA VAL A 10 94.46 22.29 9.97
C VAL A 10 94.63 23.81 9.85
N TYR A 11 93.61 24.60 10.19
CA TYR A 11 93.71 26.07 10.13
C TYR A 11 94.66 26.64 11.19
N SER A 12 94.70 26.08 12.40
CA SER A 12 95.63 26.54 13.44
C SER A 12 97.08 26.22 13.07
N VAL A 13 97.36 25.04 12.49
CA VAL A 13 98.69 24.68 12.00
C VAL A 13 99.12 25.58 10.83
N LEU A 14 98.24 25.86 9.87
CA LEU A 14 98.51 26.78 8.76
C LEU A 14 98.79 28.21 9.24
N MET A 15 98.04 28.70 10.24
CA MET A 15 98.23 30.03 10.80
C MET A 15 99.56 30.14 11.57
N ILE A 16 99.94 29.10 12.32
CA ILE A 16 101.24 29.03 13.00
C ILE A 16 102.39 28.98 11.98
N CYS A 17 102.29 28.14 10.94
CA CYS A 17 103.29 28.10 9.86
C CYS A 17 103.44 29.45 9.15
N SER A 18 102.32 30.14 8.89
CA SER A 18 102.32 31.46 8.25
C SER A 18 102.94 32.55 9.14
N LEU A 19 102.66 32.54 10.44
CA LEU A 19 103.30 33.43 11.44
C LEU A 19 104.81 33.19 11.55
N VAL A 20 105.26 31.93 11.50
CA VAL A 20 106.68 31.58 11.51
C VAL A 20 107.37 32.09 10.25
N LEU A 21 106.76 31.91 9.07
CA LEU A 21 107.30 32.44 7.80
C LEU A 21 107.35 33.98 7.79
N PHE A 22 106.36 34.64 8.39
CA PHE A 22 106.33 36.10 8.51
C PHE A 22 107.45 36.61 9.44
N PHE A 23 107.66 36.00 10.61
CA PHE A 23 108.73 36.37 11.54
C PHE A 23 110.13 36.03 11.01
N ALA A 24 110.27 34.92 10.26
CA ALA A 24 111.49 34.58 9.55
C ALA A 24 111.79 35.59 8.42
N GLY A 25 110.76 36.02 7.68
CA GLY A 25 110.86 37.06 6.66
C GLY A 25 111.25 38.43 7.22
N ILE A 26 110.81 38.79 8.42
CA ILE A 26 111.23 40.04 9.11
C ILE A 26 112.72 40.00 9.49
N ASN A 27 113.27 38.82 9.80
CA ASN A 27 114.67 38.68 10.20
C ASN A 27 115.68 38.55 9.03
N MET A 28 115.22 38.33 7.80
CA MET A 28 116.06 38.18 6.60
C MET A 28 115.58 39.15 5.52
N ARG A 29 116.16 40.31 5.19
CA ARG A 29 117.49 40.98 5.33
C ARG A 29 117.25 42.52 5.24
N PRO A 30 118.28 43.37 5.09
CA PRO A 30 118.30 44.13 3.84
C PRO A 30 119.66 44.02 3.17
N ALA A 31 119.78 43.04 2.28
CA ALA A 31 120.82 43.01 1.27
C ALA A 31 120.10 42.57 0.00
N GLU A 32 119.63 43.58 -0.72
CA GLU A 32 119.14 43.58 -2.10
C GLU A 32 118.10 42.50 -2.43
N GLY A 33 116.85 42.85 -2.10
CA GLY A 33 115.73 42.78 -3.04
C GLY A 33 115.31 41.40 -3.54
N GLU A 34 114.48 40.70 -2.77
CA GLU A 34 113.17 40.27 -3.26
C GLU A 34 112.15 40.30 -2.11
N PRO A 35 111.23 41.29 -2.06
CA PRO A 35 110.19 41.38 -1.02
C PRO A 35 109.09 40.31 -1.10
N LEU A 36 109.30 39.26 -1.91
CA LEU A 36 108.31 38.23 -2.23
C LEU A 36 107.93 37.37 -1.01
N LEU A 37 108.88 37.06 -0.13
CA LEU A 37 108.62 36.18 1.01
C LEU A 37 107.76 36.82 2.10
N LEU A 38 107.97 38.12 2.34
CA LEU A 38 107.23 38.90 3.33
C LEU A 38 105.80 39.20 2.84
N GLY A 39 105.66 39.48 1.54
CA GLY A 39 104.36 39.65 0.88
C GLY A 39 103.50 38.38 0.86
N LEU A 40 104.10 37.22 0.54
CA LEU A 40 103.42 35.92 0.58
C LEU A 40 102.98 35.54 2.00
N GLY A 41 103.82 35.81 3.01
CA GLY A 41 103.49 35.58 4.41
C GLY A 41 102.30 36.42 4.88
N ALA A 42 102.31 37.73 4.58
CA ALA A 42 101.22 38.63 4.98
C ALA A 42 99.89 38.30 4.28
N LEU A 43 99.92 37.96 2.98
CA LEU A 43 98.71 37.56 2.24
C LEU A 43 98.11 36.27 2.79
N ALA A 44 98.91 35.28 3.17
CA ALA A 44 98.43 34.02 3.73
C ALA A 44 97.74 34.21 5.10
N VAL A 45 98.25 35.10 5.97
CA VAL A 45 97.62 35.44 7.26
C VAL A 45 96.26 36.12 7.05
N ILE A 46 96.18 37.04 6.08
CA ILE A 46 94.92 37.75 5.77
C ILE A 46 93.90 36.77 5.18
N PHE A 47 94.33 35.89 4.26
CA PHE A 47 93.43 34.89 3.67
C PHE A 47 92.92 33.89 4.72
N CYS A 48 93.76 33.40 5.62
CA CYS A 48 93.35 32.48 6.69
C CYS A 48 92.40 33.14 7.70
N SER A 49 92.65 34.41 8.06
CA SER A 49 91.79 35.12 9.02
C SER A 49 90.43 35.50 8.42
N ALA A 50 90.36 35.80 7.11
CA ALA A 50 89.12 36.11 6.42
C ALA A 50 88.25 34.86 6.13
N THR A 51 88.87 33.71 5.88
CA THR A 51 88.14 32.47 5.49
C THR A 51 87.66 31.64 6.69
N PHE A 52 88.26 31.79 7.87
CA PHE A 52 87.86 31.11 9.11
C PHE A 52 86.40 31.35 9.56
N PRO A 53 85.86 32.59 9.62
CA PRO A 53 84.48 32.83 10.05
C PRO A 53 83.44 32.27 9.07
N ILE A 54 83.75 32.26 7.77
CA ILE A 54 82.85 31.73 6.72
C ILE A 54 82.77 30.20 6.83
N ALA A 55 83.89 29.51 7.05
CA ALA A 55 83.91 28.06 7.28
C ALA A 55 83.18 27.66 8.58
N TYR A 56 83.22 28.50 9.61
CA TYR A 56 82.48 28.29 10.85
C TYR A 56 80.97 28.48 10.69
N ALA A 57 80.53 29.46 9.89
CA ALA A 57 79.11 29.73 9.64
C ALA A 57 78.43 28.70 8.74
N LEU A 58 79.17 28.05 7.83
CA LEU A 58 78.63 27.06 6.87
C LEU A 58 78.60 25.63 7.40
N THR A 59 79.02 25.36 8.65
CA THR A 59 78.90 24.04 9.26
C THR A 59 77.68 23.96 10.20
N PRO A 60 76.56 23.37 9.77
CA PRO A 60 75.35 23.30 10.59
C PRO A 60 75.57 22.45 11.86
N SER A 61 75.09 22.95 13.00
CA SER A 61 75.15 22.29 14.30
C SER A 61 73.90 21.42 14.49
N ASP A 62 74.02 20.15 14.12
CA ASP A 62 72.91 19.22 13.88
C ASP A 62 72.19 18.66 15.14
N LYS A 63 72.20 19.37 16.28
CA LYS A 63 71.67 18.82 17.55
C LYS A 63 70.72 19.70 18.37
N THR A 64 70.48 20.96 18.01
CA THR A 64 69.67 21.85 18.87
C THR A 64 68.35 22.33 18.25
N GLN A 65 68.09 22.04 16.96
CA GLN A 65 66.94 22.59 16.24
C GLN A 65 65.78 21.60 16.02
N LYS A 66 66.00 20.29 16.20
CA LYS A 66 64.95 19.25 16.07
C LYS A 66 64.13 19.02 17.35
N ALA A 67 64.71 19.28 18.52
CA ALA A 67 64.04 19.02 19.80
C ALA A 67 62.97 20.08 20.15
N SER A 68 63.18 21.35 19.78
CA SER A 68 62.25 22.45 20.09
C SER A 68 61.05 22.54 19.13
N SER A 69 61.21 22.14 17.86
CA SER A 69 60.10 22.12 16.90
C SER A 69 59.09 21.02 17.23
N ASP A 70 59.56 19.80 17.49
CA ASP A 70 58.68 18.65 17.74
C ASP A 70 57.88 18.84 19.04
N GLN A 71 58.46 19.50 20.04
CA GLN A 71 57.78 19.83 21.29
C GLN A 71 56.66 20.87 21.11
N ALA A 72 56.90 21.92 20.32
CA ALA A 72 55.88 22.95 20.04
C ALA A 72 54.73 22.40 19.17
N TYR A 73 55.03 21.51 18.22
CA TYR A 73 54.01 20.80 17.44
C TYR A 73 53.23 19.81 18.30
N ALA A 74 53.89 19.11 19.24
CA ALA A 74 53.21 18.22 20.17
C ALA A 74 52.27 18.97 21.12
N GLU A 75 52.68 20.13 21.65
CA GLU A 75 51.84 20.96 22.51
C GLU A 75 50.62 21.54 21.76
N THR A 76 50.82 22.04 20.54
CA THR A 76 49.70 22.55 19.72
C THR A 76 48.73 21.43 19.30
N LEU A 77 49.23 20.24 18.98
CA LEU A 77 48.37 19.08 18.74
C LEU A 77 47.61 18.64 19.99
N GLN A 78 48.23 18.68 21.17
CA GLN A 78 47.54 18.39 22.43
C GLN A 78 46.45 19.42 22.74
N GLN A 79 46.70 20.70 22.45
CA GLN A 79 45.68 21.75 22.59
C GLN A 79 44.53 21.57 21.61
N VAL A 80 44.80 21.26 20.34
CA VAL A 80 43.76 21.01 19.33
C VAL A 80 42.95 19.76 19.67
N VAL A 81 43.60 18.68 20.11
CA VAL A 81 42.92 17.46 20.59
C VAL A 81 42.09 17.77 21.83
N GLY A 82 42.59 18.58 22.77
CA GLY A 82 41.85 19.02 23.94
C GLY A 82 40.62 19.86 23.59
N LEU A 83 40.75 20.79 22.64
CA LEU A 83 39.63 21.60 22.15
C LEU A 83 38.60 20.75 21.40
N LEU A 84 39.02 19.84 20.52
CA LEU A 84 38.13 18.90 19.84
C LEU A 84 37.38 18.02 20.84
N ARG A 85 38.06 17.52 21.88
CA ARG A 85 37.43 16.75 22.95
C ARG A 85 36.41 17.59 23.70
N SER A 86 36.73 18.84 24.02
CA SER A 86 35.80 19.75 24.70
C SER A 86 34.60 20.15 23.83
N ILE A 87 34.77 20.29 22.51
CA ILE A 87 33.69 20.56 21.56
C ILE A 87 32.81 19.33 21.43
N ASN A 88 33.41 18.15 21.28
CA ASN A 88 32.70 16.88 21.23
C ASN A 88 31.90 16.63 22.52
N ASP A 89 32.50 16.85 23.69
CA ASP A 89 31.83 16.70 24.99
C ASP A 89 30.69 17.72 25.16
N ARG A 90 30.89 18.99 24.76
CA ARG A 90 29.84 20.02 24.79
C ARG A 90 28.71 19.72 23.79
N MET A 91 29.03 19.17 22.63
CA MET A 91 28.06 18.81 21.60
C MET A 91 27.22 17.59 22.04
N MET A 92 27.86 16.58 22.64
CA MET A 92 27.17 15.41 23.21
C MET A 92 26.30 15.76 24.42
N ILE A 93 26.76 16.63 25.32
CA ILE A 93 25.95 17.12 26.45
C ILE A 93 24.78 17.97 25.93
N SER A 94 25.02 18.82 24.92
CA SER A 94 23.96 19.62 24.28
C SER A 94 22.89 18.73 23.65
N ASP A 95 23.25 17.69 22.90
CA ASP A 95 22.28 16.82 22.24
C ASP A 95 21.51 15.94 23.24
N THR A 96 22.18 15.52 24.32
CA THR A 96 21.51 14.79 25.41
C THR A 96 20.56 15.71 26.18
N ALA A 97 20.98 16.95 26.47
CA ALA A 97 20.14 17.94 27.13
C ALA A 97 18.96 18.39 26.26
N LYS A 98 19.16 18.57 24.95
CA LYS A 98 18.08 18.84 23.99
C LYS A 98 17.08 17.69 23.94
N ARG A 99 17.54 16.44 23.83
CA ARG A 99 16.65 15.27 23.86
C ARG A 99 15.81 15.22 25.13
N ILE A 100 16.38 15.53 26.29
CA ILE A 100 15.65 15.52 27.55
C ILE A 100 14.67 16.71 27.63
N ALA A 101 15.10 17.91 27.22
CA ALA A 101 14.29 19.13 27.30
C ALA A 101 13.12 19.17 26.29
N PHE A 102 13.30 18.62 25.08
CA PHE A 102 12.29 18.61 24.03
C PHE A 102 11.47 17.32 23.96
N ARG A 103 11.81 16.30 24.78
CA ARG A 103 11.14 14.98 24.82
C ARG A 103 9.61 15.06 24.84
N GLU A 104 9.06 15.90 25.71
CA GLU A 104 7.62 16.02 25.93
C GLU A 104 6.91 16.71 24.75
N ARG A 105 7.59 17.67 24.11
CA ARG A 105 7.08 18.39 22.94
C ARG A 105 7.15 17.54 21.67
N ASP A 106 8.23 16.78 21.49
CA ASP A 106 8.35 15.82 20.40
C ASP A 106 7.29 14.71 20.53
N GLN A 107 6.98 14.30 21.77
CA GLN A 107 5.91 13.33 22.04
C GLN A 107 4.51 13.88 21.75
N GLU A 108 4.20 15.12 22.17
CA GLU A 108 2.91 15.73 21.83
C GLU A 108 2.76 15.87 20.31
N THR A 109 3.85 16.21 19.63
CA THR A 109 3.89 16.27 18.17
C THR A 109 3.60 14.89 17.57
N LEU A 110 4.23 13.82 18.04
CA LEU A 110 3.96 12.45 17.61
C LEU A 110 2.50 12.04 17.86
N ARG A 111 1.94 12.32 19.05
CA ARG A 111 0.52 12.06 19.35
C ARG A 111 -0.40 12.80 18.39
N GLN A 112 -0.11 14.07 18.11
CA GLN A 112 -0.92 14.89 17.23
C GLN A 112 -0.84 14.38 15.78
N VAL A 113 0.35 13.97 15.31
CA VAL A 113 0.53 13.39 13.97
C VAL A 113 -0.21 12.06 13.88
N ILE A 114 -0.05 11.15 14.86
CA ILE A 114 -0.77 9.86 14.89
C ILE A 114 -2.28 10.09 14.83
N ARG A 115 -2.83 10.99 15.66
CA ARG A 115 -4.27 11.33 15.64
C ARG A 115 -4.69 11.89 14.29
N THR A 116 -3.87 12.74 13.69
CA THR A 116 -4.14 13.31 12.36
C THR A 116 -4.19 12.21 11.29
N GLU A 117 -3.26 11.26 11.32
CA GLU A 117 -3.22 10.15 10.35
C GLU A 117 -4.36 9.15 10.57
N ILE A 118 -4.75 8.87 11.82
CA ILE A 118 -5.95 8.09 12.14
C ILE A 118 -7.20 8.77 11.56
N ASN A 119 -7.35 10.08 11.77
CA ASN A 119 -8.48 10.86 11.25
C ASN A 119 -8.50 10.92 9.72
N ARG A 120 -7.33 10.94 9.08
CA ARG A 120 -7.18 10.85 7.62
C ARG A 120 -7.45 9.45 7.07
N GLY A 121 -7.50 8.43 7.93
CA GLY A 121 -7.70 7.03 7.55
C GLY A 121 -6.41 6.30 7.12
N ASN A 122 -5.25 6.93 7.28
CA ASN A 122 -3.93 6.36 6.98
C ASN A 122 -3.44 5.47 8.14
N MET A 123 -4.16 4.37 8.37
CA MET A 123 -3.92 3.48 9.51
C MET A 123 -2.52 2.85 9.51
N GLU A 124 -1.92 2.63 8.32
CA GLU A 124 -0.58 2.06 8.20
C GLU A 124 0.51 3.03 8.71
N ILE A 125 0.41 4.31 8.35
CA ILE A 125 1.33 5.36 8.81
C ILE A 125 1.14 5.59 10.31
N ALA A 126 -0.11 5.63 10.78
CA ALA A 126 -0.39 5.74 12.20
C ALA A 126 0.19 4.56 13.00
N LEU A 127 0.13 3.33 12.46
CA LEU A 127 0.70 2.15 13.10
C LEU A 127 2.23 2.20 13.14
N SER A 128 2.89 2.62 12.06
CA SER A 128 4.35 2.75 12.03
C SER A 128 4.85 3.82 13.01
N LEU A 129 4.15 4.95 13.11
CA LEU A 129 4.47 6.01 14.07
C LEU A 129 4.24 5.56 15.52
N ALA A 130 3.19 4.77 15.77
CA ALA A 130 2.95 4.17 17.08
C ALA A 130 4.02 3.11 17.45
N ASP A 131 4.59 2.42 16.45
CA ASP A 131 5.75 1.52 16.63
C ASP A 131 7.05 2.27 16.95
N GLU A 132 7.30 3.38 16.29
CA GLU A 132 8.42 4.25 16.64
C GLU A 132 8.28 4.80 18.07
N MET A 133 7.07 5.18 18.46
CA MET A 133 6.75 5.62 19.81
C MET A 133 6.93 4.50 20.85
N SER A 134 6.56 3.26 20.53
CA SER A 134 6.69 2.12 21.45
C SER A 134 8.14 1.68 21.65
N ARG A 135 9.02 1.91 20.68
CA ARG A 135 10.46 1.65 20.79
C ARG A 135 11.22 2.75 21.55
N THR A 136 10.56 3.87 21.83
CA THR A 136 11.16 5.01 22.54
C THR A 136 11.11 4.76 24.06
N PRO A 137 12.26 4.70 24.76
CA PRO A 137 12.30 4.35 26.19
C PRO A 137 11.44 5.29 27.05
N GLY A 138 10.52 4.71 27.83
CA GLY A 138 9.61 5.42 28.74
C GLY A 138 8.20 5.70 28.18
N TYR A 139 7.90 5.33 26.93
CA TYR A 139 6.56 5.42 26.35
C TYR A 139 6.08 4.12 25.70
N GLU A 140 6.76 3.03 26.00
CA GLU A 140 6.52 1.70 25.43
C GLU A 140 5.06 1.27 25.58
N HIS A 141 4.51 1.46 26.79
CA HIS A 141 3.13 1.10 27.09
C HIS A 141 2.11 1.96 26.33
N GLU A 142 2.35 3.27 26.19
CA GLU A 142 1.44 4.17 25.48
C GLU A 142 1.44 3.86 23.98
N GLY A 143 2.64 3.67 23.39
CA GLY A 143 2.76 3.27 21.99
C GLY A 143 2.07 1.93 21.71
N GLN A 144 2.26 0.93 22.57
CA GLN A 144 1.60 -0.38 22.44
C GLN A 144 0.06 -0.27 22.56
N GLU A 145 -0.44 0.57 23.45
CA GLU A 145 -1.88 0.79 23.60
C GLU A 145 -2.48 1.44 22.35
N ILE A 146 -1.81 2.47 21.82
CA ILE A 146 -2.20 3.11 20.55
C ILE A 146 -2.17 2.09 19.40
N GLN A 147 -1.14 1.24 19.31
CA GLN A 147 -1.07 0.18 18.31
C GLN A 147 -2.27 -0.77 18.40
N ARG A 148 -2.61 -1.25 19.60
CA ARG A 148 -3.78 -2.13 19.82
C ARG A 148 -5.07 -1.46 19.36
N GLN A 149 -5.26 -0.18 19.69
CA GLN A 149 -6.42 0.59 19.27
C GLN A 149 -6.50 0.75 17.74
N ILE A 150 -5.38 1.02 17.07
CA ILE A 150 -5.34 1.13 15.61
C ILE A 150 -5.67 -0.22 14.95
N VAL A 151 -5.10 -1.31 15.45
CA VAL A 151 -5.37 -2.66 14.93
C VAL A 151 -6.84 -3.04 15.12
N ALA A 152 -7.41 -2.78 16.30
CA ALA A 152 -8.84 -2.99 16.55
C ALA A 152 -9.72 -2.15 15.62
N ALA A 153 -9.44 -0.85 15.50
CA ALA A 153 -10.19 0.04 14.61
C ALA A 153 -10.10 -0.37 13.13
N ARG A 154 -8.95 -0.93 12.70
CA ARG A 154 -8.78 -1.49 11.35
C ARG A 154 -9.64 -2.74 11.17
N ALA A 155 -9.63 -3.65 12.14
CA ALA A 155 -10.46 -4.85 12.12
C ALA A 155 -11.95 -4.47 12.05
N ASP A 156 -12.42 -3.56 12.89
CA ASP A 156 -13.80 -3.07 12.89
C ASP A 156 -14.20 -2.41 11.57
N LYS A 157 -13.28 -1.68 10.94
CA LYS A 157 -13.53 -1.08 9.62
C LYS A 157 -13.63 -2.14 8.53
N MET A 158 -12.78 -3.17 8.58
CA MET A 158 -12.84 -4.30 7.65
C MET A 158 -14.15 -5.08 7.84
N ASP A 159 -14.51 -5.40 9.07
CA ASP A 159 -15.73 -6.12 9.40
C ASP A 159 -16.98 -5.37 8.94
N ARG A 160 -17.03 -4.04 9.11
CA ARG A 160 -18.13 -3.22 8.59
C ARG A 160 -18.26 -3.31 7.07
N LYS A 161 -17.14 -3.27 6.32
CA LYS A 161 -17.16 -3.43 4.86
C LYS A 161 -17.66 -4.81 4.45
N VAL A 162 -17.21 -5.86 5.16
CA VAL A 162 -17.69 -7.23 4.92
C VAL A 162 -19.20 -7.33 5.20
N LEU A 163 -19.68 -6.74 6.29
CA LEU A 163 -21.10 -6.72 6.64
C LEU A 163 -21.95 -6.00 5.58
N GLU A 164 -21.50 -4.84 5.12
CA GLU A 164 -22.17 -4.07 4.06
C GLU A 164 -22.25 -4.89 2.76
N ALA A 165 -21.14 -5.49 2.35
CA ALA A 165 -21.08 -6.33 1.16
C ALA A 165 -21.99 -7.58 1.27
N VAL A 166 -21.97 -8.24 2.44
CA VAL A 166 -22.87 -9.37 2.72
C VAL A 166 -24.34 -8.94 2.72
N SER A 167 -24.65 -7.73 3.19
CA SER A 167 -26.02 -7.20 3.13
C SER A 167 -26.51 -7.01 1.70
N ILE A 168 -25.65 -6.54 0.79
CA ILE A 168 -25.99 -6.41 -0.64
C ILE A 168 -26.26 -7.80 -1.24
N PHE A 169 -25.38 -8.76 -0.94
CA PHE A 169 -25.57 -10.15 -1.33
C PHE A 169 -26.89 -10.75 -0.80
N GLU A 170 -27.27 -10.48 0.45
CA GLU A 170 -28.53 -10.94 1.02
C GLU A 170 -29.76 -10.32 0.33
N GLN A 171 -29.65 -9.07 -0.14
CA GLN A 171 -30.70 -8.47 -0.96
C GLN A 171 -30.85 -9.18 -2.31
N MET A 172 -29.74 -9.57 -2.98
CA MET A 172 -29.78 -10.36 -4.22
C MET A 172 -30.48 -11.71 -4.00
N LEU A 173 -30.18 -12.39 -2.87
CA LEU A 173 -30.87 -13.63 -2.51
C LEU A 173 -32.38 -13.44 -2.32
N SER A 174 -32.80 -12.34 -1.68
CA SER A 174 -34.23 -12.06 -1.47
C SER A 174 -34.99 -11.80 -2.77
N ARG A 175 -34.30 -11.35 -3.82
CA ARG A 175 -34.87 -11.11 -5.15
C ARG A 175 -34.83 -12.34 -6.05
N HIS A 176 -34.28 -13.46 -5.56
CA HIS A 176 -34.08 -14.69 -6.33
C HIS A 176 -33.12 -14.51 -7.53
N GLU A 177 -32.20 -13.55 -7.45
CA GLU A 177 -31.16 -13.28 -8.46
C GLU A 177 -29.98 -14.25 -8.25
N TRP A 178 -30.20 -15.55 -8.48
CA TRP A 178 -29.27 -16.61 -8.07
C TRP A 178 -27.89 -16.56 -8.76
N ASP A 179 -27.86 -16.30 -10.07
CA ASP A 179 -26.62 -16.32 -10.85
C ASP A 179 -25.73 -15.11 -10.52
N ASP A 180 -26.35 -13.95 -10.30
CA ASP A 180 -25.68 -12.73 -9.85
C ASP A 180 -25.14 -12.92 -8.41
N ALA A 181 -25.96 -13.47 -7.51
CA ALA A 181 -25.54 -13.80 -6.14
C ALA A 181 -24.37 -14.79 -6.10
N LEU A 182 -24.34 -15.81 -6.98
CA LEU A 182 -23.21 -16.74 -7.11
C LEU A 182 -21.94 -16.07 -7.62
N THR A 183 -22.08 -15.06 -8.48
CA THR A 183 -20.95 -14.29 -9.01
C THR A 183 -20.40 -13.36 -7.93
N GLU A 184 -21.27 -12.64 -7.22
CA GLU A 184 -20.92 -11.78 -6.10
C GLU A 184 -20.24 -12.58 -4.97
N ALA A 185 -20.79 -13.74 -4.61
CA ALA A 185 -20.18 -14.63 -3.61
C ALA A 185 -18.72 -14.98 -3.95
N ARG A 186 -18.42 -15.26 -5.23
CA ARG A 186 -17.06 -15.55 -5.69
C ARG A 186 -16.15 -14.32 -5.60
N GLN A 187 -16.65 -13.14 -5.97
CA GLN A 187 -15.89 -11.89 -5.87
C GLN A 187 -15.57 -11.52 -4.41
N LEU A 188 -16.54 -11.70 -3.51
CA LEU A 188 -16.33 -11.47 -2.09
C LEU A 188 -15.30 -12.42 -1.50
N GLN A 189 -15.32 -13.71 -1.89
CA GLN A 189 -14.32 -14.69 -1.45
C GLN A 189 -12.90 -14.33 -1.88
N GLN A 190 -12.74 -13.73 -3.06
CA GLN A 190 -11.44 -13.26 -3.54
C GLN A 190 -10.99 -11.98 -2.84
N THR A 191 -11.91 -11.06 -2.56
CA THR A 191 -11.63 -9.76 -1.93
C THR A 191 -11.37 -9.89 -0.43
N PHE A 192 -12.04 -10.84 0.24
CA PHE A 192 -11.99 -11.05 1.69
C PHE A 192 -11.76 -12.53 2.06
N PRO A 193 -10.61 -13.12 1.69
CA PRO A 193 -10.34 -14.56 1.87
C PRO A 193 -10.31 -15.01 3.34
N ASP A 194 -9.89 -14.11 4.24
CA ASP A 194 -9.73 -14.42 5.66
C ASP A 194 -11.04 -14.37 6.45
N SER A 195 -12.11 -13.79 5.89
CA SER A 195 -13.38 -13.61 6.61
C SER A 195 -14.20 -14.91 6.65
N PRO A 196 -14.56 -15.44 7.83
CA PRO A 196 -15.42 -16.63 7.94
C PRO A 196 -16.80 -16.44 7.30
N ARG A 197 -17.35 -15.21 7.31
CA ARG A 197 -18.69 -14.89 6.79
C ARG A 197 -18.82 -15.12 5.28
N VAL A 198 -17.70 -15.05 4.57
CA VAL A 198 -17.65 -15.08 3.11
C VAL A 198 -17.37 -16.49 2.57
N LYS A 199 -16.76 -17.37 3.39
CA LYS A 199 -16.36 -18.73 2.99
C LYS A 199 -17.52 -19.60 2.51
N ASP A 200 -18.71 -19.42 3.08
CA ASP A 200 -19.86 -20.29 2.81
C ASP A 200 -20.96 -19.64 1.94
N LEU A 201 -20.72 -18.43 1.40
CA LEU A 201 -21.75 -17.71 0.64
C LEU A 201 -22.26 -18.52 -0.57
N ALA A 202 -21.36 -19.21 -1.28
CA ALA A 202 -21.75 -20.03 -2.42
C ALA A 202 -22.63 -21.24 -2.04
N SER A 203 -22.44 -21.84 -0.85
CA SER A 203 -23.34 -22.90 -0.37
C SER A 203 -24.69 -22.32 0.01
N ARG A 204 -24.69 -21.19 0.72
CA ARG A 204 -25.92 -20.46 1.08
C ARG A 204 -26.80 -20.15 -0.13
N VAL A 205 -26.22 -19.75 -1.28
CA VAL A 205 -27.02 -19.53 -2.50
C VAL A 205 -27.69 -20.83 -2.98
N ARG A 206 -26.94 -21.94 -3.03
CA ARG A 206 -27.48 -23.24 -3.46
C ARG A 206 -28.58 -23.73 -2.52
N GLU A 207 -28.36 -23.61 -1.22
CA GLU A 207 -29.33 -23.97 -0.19
C GLU A 207 -30.60 -23.11 -0.29
N ALA A 208 -30.46 -21.80 -0.46
CA ALA A 208 -31.58 -20.88 -0.64
C ALA A 208 -32.39 -21.21 -1.92
N ARG A 209 -31.71 -21.50 -3.04
CA ARG A 209 -32.35 -21.91 -4.29
C ARG A 209 -33.10 -23.23 -4.13
N GLU A 210 -32.48 -24.22 -3.50
CA GLU A 210 -33.13 -25.52 -3.24
C GLU A 210 -34.33 -25.38 -2.28
N GLN A 211 -34.22 -24.52 -1.27
CA GLN A 211 -35.33 -24.24 -0.36
C GLN A 211 -36.48 -23.55 -1.09
N HIS A 212 -36.19 -22.54 -1.92
CA HIS A 212 -37.20 -21.89 -2.75
C HIS A 212 -37.91 -22.87 -3.69
N LYS A 213 -37.15 -23.77 -4.35
CA LYS A 213 -37.71 -24.86 -5.18
C LYS A 213 -38.69 -25.73 -4.38
N LYS A 214 -38.31 -26.16 -3.18
CA LYS A 214 -39.18 -26.97 -2.30
C LYS A 214 -40.42 -26.21 -1.84
N ASP A 215 -40.28 -24.92 -1.56
CA ASP A 215 -41.40 -24.07 -1.16
C ASP A 215 -42.39 -23.85 -2.31
N LEU A 216 -41.90 -23.70 -3.55
CA LEU A 216 -42.74 -23.66 -4.75
C LEU A 216 -43.47 -25.00 -4.97
N GLU A 217 -42.77 -26.13 -4.85
CA GLU A 217 -43.37 -27.46 -4.97
C GLU A 217 -44.49 -27.67 -3.94
N ARG A 218 -44.23 -27.31 -2.68
CA ARG A 218 -45.22 -27.40 -1.60
C ARG A 218 -46.44 -26.53 -1.89
N GLN A 219 -46.23 -25.27 -2.27
CA GLN A 219 -47.32 -24.34 -2.61
C GLN A 219 -48.13 -24.85 -3.79
N PHE A 220 -47.48 -25.39 -4.81
CA PHE A 220 -48.14 -25.99 -5.98
C PHE A 220 -49.04 -27.15 -5.58
N LEU A 221 -48.53 -28.09 -4.77
CA LEU A 221 -49.30 -29.23 -4.30
C LEU A 221 -50.47 -28.82 -3.39
N GLU A 222 -50.28 -27.79 -2.55
CA GLU A 222 -51.36 -27.22 -1.73
C GLU A 222 -52.45 -26.55 -2.58
N ALA A 223 -52.06 -25.75 -3.58
CA ALA A 223 -52.99 -25.11 -4.51
C ALA A 223 -53.77 -26.14 -5.33
N ALA A 224 -53.09 -27.17 -5.85
CA ALA A 224 -53.71 -28.27 -6.58
C ALA A 224 -54.72 -29.06 -5.71
N ARG A 225 -54.42 -29.27 -4.42
CA ARG A 225 -55.36 -29.91 -3.47
C ARG A 225 -56.59 -29.06 -3.17
N ARG A 226 -56.44 -27.74 -3.17
CA ARG A 226 -57.54 -26.78 -2.95
C ARG A 226 -58.36 -26.49 -4.20
N ASP A 227 -58.00 -27.11 -5.32
CA ASP A 227 -58.57 -26.85 -6.64
C ASP A 227 -58.43 -25.40 -7.10
N ASP A 228 -57.41 -24.71 -6.58
CA ASP A 228 -57.02 -23.38 -7.05
C ASP A 228 -56.16 -23.52 -8.31
N VAL A 229 -56.85 -23.72 -9.43
CA VAL A 229 -56.26 -24.04 -10.74
C VAL A 229 -55.39 -22.89 -11.28
N GLU A 230 -55.80 -21.64 -11.06
CA GLU A 230 -55.06 -20.46 -11.52
C GLU A 230 -53.71 -20.35 -10.81
N THR A 231 -53.73 -20.32 -9.48
CA THR A 231 -52.51 -20.26 -8.67
C THR A 231 -51.61 -21.45 -8.93
N ALA A 232 -52.17 -22.65 -9.06
CA ALA A 232 -51.40 -23.86 -9.36
C ALA A 232 -50.71 -23.79 -10.74
N MET A 233 -51.34 -23.20 -11.76
CA MET A 233 -50.73 -23.02 -13.07
C MET A 233 -49.57 -22.02 -13.05
N ASP A 234 -49.72 -20.90 -12.34
CA ASP A 234 -48.66 -19.90 -12.23
C ASP A 234 -47.45 -20.42 -11.44
N LEU A 235 -47.70 -21.19 -10.38
CA LEU A 235 -46.64 -21.86 -9.62
C LEU A 235 -45.94 -22.93 -10.48
N LEU A 236 -46.69 -23.67 -11.30
CA LEU A 236 -46.12 -24.66 -12.21
C LEU A 236 -45.21 -24.02 -13.26
N LYS A 237 -45.59 -22.87 -13.84
CA LYS A 237 -44.76 -22.09 -14.76
C LYS A 237 -43.44 -21.65 -14.10
N GLN A 238 -43.49 -21.22 -12.84
CA GLN A 238 -42.29 -20.86 -12.08
C GLN A 238 -41.42 -22.09 -11.79
N LEU A 239 -42.03 -23.21 -11.41
CA LEU A 239 -41.32 -24.43 -11.04
C LEU A 239 -40.58 -25.07 -12.23
N ASP A 240 -41.13 -24.97 -13.45
CA ASP A 240 -40.51 -25.44 -14.68
C ASP A 240 -39.11 -24.84 -14.91
N HIS A 241 -38.90 -23.57 -14.52
CA HIS A 241 -37.59 -22.92 -14.62
C HIS A 241 -36.52 -23.54 -13.69
N TYR A 242 -36.95 -24.21 -12.62
CA TYR A 242 -36.07 -24.73 -11.58
C TYR A 242 -35.88 -26.24 -11.60
N MET A 243 -36.69 -26.97 -12.37
CA MET A 243 -36.70 -28.43 -12.35
C MET A 243 -36.04 -29.05 -13.58
N THR A 244 -35.35 -30.17 -13.35
CA THR A 244 -34.97 -31.09 -14.41
C THR A 244 -36.09 -32.10 -14.69
N GLU A 245 -36.06 -32.74 -15.87
CA GLU A 245 -37.06 -33.75 -16.27
C GLU A 245 -37.23 -34.88 -15.24
N LYS A 246 -36.13 -35.30 -14.60
CA LYS A 246 -36.14 -36.35 -13.57
C LYS A 246 -36.79 -35.90 -12.27
N GLU A 247 -36.59 -34.64 -11.88
CA GLU A 247 -37.18 -34.07 -10.66
C GLU A 247 -38.66 -33.75 -10.83
N ALA A 248 -39.09 -33.40 -12.05
CA ALA A 248 -40.49 -33.14 -12.36
C ALA A 248 -41.35 -34.41 -12.43
N ALA A 249 -40.75 -35.58 -12.66
CA ALA A 249 -41.46 -36.85 -12.89
C ALA A 249 -42.56 -37.18 -11.85
N PRO A 250 -42.33 -37.02 -10.52
CA PRO A 250 -43.35 -37.28 -9.51
C PRO A 250 -44.53 -36.30 -9.55
N LEU A 251 -44.33 -35.09 -10.07
CA LEU A 251 -45.34 -34.03 -10.13
C LEU A 251 -46.16 -34.08 -11.44
N LEU A 252 -45.70 -34.81 -12.44
CA LEU A 252 -46.31 -34.83 -13.78
C LEU A 252 -47.79 -35.22 -13.78
N GLU A 253 -48.20 -36.17 -12.94
CA GLU A 253 -49.60 -36.60 -12.86
C GLU A 253 -50.50 -35.47 -12.34
N VAL A 254 -50.09 -34.83 -11.24
CA VAL A 254 -50.79 -33.69 -10.65
C VAL A 254 -50.80 -32.50 -11.62
N ALA A 255 -49.65 -32.19 -12.22
CA ALA A 255 -49.51 -31.13 -13.20
C ALA A 255 -50.42 -31.34 -14.42
N ARG A 256 -50.47 -32.55 -14.99
CA ARG A 256 -51.39 -32.88 -16.08
C ARG A 256 -52.86 -32.69 -15.68
N GLY A 257 -53.21 -33.04 -14.45
CA GLY A 257 -54.54 -32.80 -13.89
C GLY A 257 -54.90 -31.31 -13.85
N VAL A 258 -54.01 -30.48 -13.29
CA VAL A 258 -54.20 -29.02 -13.20
C VAL A 258 -54.26 -28.37 -14.59
N ILE A 259 -53.34 -28.72 -15.49
CA ILE A 259 -53.32 -28.24 -16.89
C ILE A 259 -54.63 -28.62 -17.60
N GLY A 260 -55.09 -29.86 -17.43
CA GLY A 260 -56.35 -30.35 -17.99
C GLY A 260 -57.55 -29.57 -17.49
N LYS A 261 -57.62 -29.31 -16.17
CA LYS A 261 -58.68 -28.49 -15.54
C LYS A 261 -58.64 -27.04 -16.02
N LYS A 262 -57.46 -26.40 -16.06
CA LYS A 262 -57.30 -25.02 -16.57
C LYS A 262 -57.84 -24.89 -17.98
N ARG A 263 -57.44 -25.82 -18.85
CA ARG A 263 -57.93 -25.87 -20.24
C ARG A 263 -59.45 -26.04 -20.31
N GLN A 264 -60.02 -26.93 -19.50
CA GLN A 264 -61.47 -27.13 -19.45
C GLN A 264 -62.19 -25.88 -18.95
N ASN A 265 -61.69 -25.23 -17.89
CA ASN A 265 -62.26 -24.01 -17.33
C ASN A 265 -62.27 -22.88 -18.38
N LEU A 266 -61.14 -22.64 -19.07
CA LEU A 266 -61.08 -21.66 -20.15
C LEU A 266 -62.04 -22.01 -21.30
N GLY A 267 -62.12 -23.29 -21.68
CA GLY A 267 -63.05 -23.73 -22.73
C GLY A 267 -64.52 -23.51 -22.35
N VAL A 268 -64.88 -23.69 -21.07
CA VAL A 268 -66.22 -23.39 -20.56
C VAL A 268 -66.46 -21.88 -20.54
N GLN A 269 -65.51 -21.10 -20.03
CA GLN A 269 -65.59 -19.63 -20.01
C GLN A 269 -65.78 -19.05 -21.42
N PHE A 270 -65.00 -19.54 -22.39
CA PHE A 270 -65.12 -19.11 -23.78
C PHE A 270 -66.51 -19.42 -24.35
N LYS A 271 -67.02 -20.64 -24.14
CA LYS A 271 -68.35 -21.03 -24.61
C LYS A 271 -69.47 -20.20 -23.97
N LEU A 272 -69.37 -19.92 -22.67
CA LEU A 272 -70.32 -19.08 -21.96
C LEU A 272 -70.29 -17.65 -22.50
N ALA A 273 -69.11 -17.03 -22.60
CA ALA A 273 -68.97 -15.67 -23.12
C ALA A 273 -69.50 -15.53 -24.55
N VAL A 274 -69.27 -16.53 -25.42
CA VAL A 274 -69.87 -16.55 -26.78
C VAL A 274 -71.39 -16.70 -26.72
N ALA A 275 -71.91 -17.55 -25.85
CA ALA A 275 -73.36 -17.76 -25.70
C ALA A 275 -74.06 -16.50 -25.17
N ASP A 276 -73.44 -15.81 -24.21
CA ASP A 276 -73.96 -14.62 -23.54
C ASP A 276 -73.70 -13.33 -24.33
N HIS A 277 -73.05 -13.43 -25.49
CA HIS A 277 -72.72 -12.31 -26.40
C HIS A 277 -71.75 -11.30 -25.78
N GLU A 278 -70.95 -11.75 -24.81
CA GLU A 278 -69.85 -11.00 -24.20
C GLU A 278 -68.61 -11.09 -25.10
N TRP A 279 -68.64 -10.36 -26.23
CA TRP A 279 -67.63 -10.51 -27.29
C TRP A 279 -66.22 -10.10 -26.85
N ILE A 280 -66.10 -9.13 -25.94
CA ILE A 280 -64.80 -8.68 -25.43
C ILE A 280 -64.17 -9.75 -24.53
N ASP A 281 -64.94 -10.33 -23.62
CA ASP A 281 -64.48 -11.38 -22.73
C ASP A 281 -64.19 -12.68 -23.49
N ALA A 282 -65.03 -13.03 -24.47
CA ALA A 282 -64.77 -14.13 -25.39
C ALA A 282 -63.45 -13.96 -26.16
N LEU A 283 -63.15 -12.73 -26.60
CA LEU A 283 -61.88 -12.42 -27.27
C LEU A 283 -60.69 -12.60 -26.32
N HIS A 284 -60.77 -12.07 -25.10
CA HIS A 284 -59.71 -12.17 -24.11
C HIS A 284 -59.41 -13.62 -23.70
N VAL A 285 -60.46 -14.40 -23.40
CA VAL A 285 -60.33 -15.82 -23.06
C VAL A 285 -59.80 -16.60 -24.28
N GLY A 286 -60.23 -16.25 -25.49
CA GLY A 286 -59.74 -16.87 -26.72
C GLY A 286 -58.25 -16.63 -26.95
N GLU A 287 -57.77 -15.40 -26.75
CA GLU A 287 -56.34 -15.06 -26.79
C GLU A 287 -55.55 -15.84 -25.74
N GLN A 288 -56.08 -15.95 -24.52
CA GLN A 288 -55.45 -16.73 -23.45
C GLN A 288 -55.35 -18.22 -23.81
N ILE A 289 -56.39 -18.82 -24.38
CA ILE A 289 -56.36 -20.23 -24.82
C ILE A 289 -55.27 -20.45 -25.87
N MET A 290 -55.14 -19.55 -26.85
CA MET A 290 -54.12 -19.65 -27.88
C MET A 290 -52.71 -19.48 -27.31
N ALA A 291 -52.52 -18.61 -26.32
CA ALA A 291 -51.23 -18.36 -25.69
C ALA A 291 -50.79 -19.51 -24.77
N ASP A 292 -51.68 -19.99 -23.89
CA ASP A 292 -51.37 -21.03 -22.90
C ASP A 292 -51.40 -22.44 -23.53
N PHE A 293 -52.15 -22.67 -24.62
CA PHE A 293 -52.37 -24.00 -25.22
C PHE A 293 -52.27 -24.03 -26.77
N PRO A 294 -51.14 -23.60 -27.37
CA PRO A 294 -51.00 -23.30 -28.80
C PRO A 294 -51.10 -24.49 -29.78
N ASN A 295 -51.15 -25.73 -29.30
CA ASN A 295 -51.20 -26.93 -30.15
C ASN A 295 -52.37 -27.86 -29.78
N THR A 296 -53.51 -27.27 -29.45
CA THR A 296 -54.71 -28.02 -29.07
C THR A 296 -55.84 -27.79 -30.07
N LYS A 297 -56.66 -28.81 -30.30
CA LYS A 297 -57.87 -28.67 -31.15
C LYS A 297 -58.77 -27.51 -30.70
N MET A 298 -58.82 -27.26 -29.39
CA MET A 298 -59.55 -26.12 -28.81
C MET A 298 -58.98 -24.78 -29.30
N ALA A 299 -57.66 -24.63 -29.36
CA ALA A 299 -57.03 -23.42 -29.88
C ALA A 299 -57.32 -23.25 -31.39
N ASP A 300 -57.33 -24.33 -32.17
CA ASP A 300 -57.70 -24.28 -33.60
C ASP A 300 -59.17 -23.83 -33.79
N GLU A 301 -60.08 -24.38 -32.98
CA GLU A 301 -61.50 -24.00 -32.98
C GLU A 301 -61.67 -22.52 -32.60
N VAL A 302 -61.03 -22.08 -31.51
CA VAL A 302 -61.03 -20.68 -31.07
C VAL A 302 -60.48 -19.77 -32.15
N LEU A 303 -59.31 -20.10 -32.73
CA LEU A 303 -58.66 -19.33 -33.79
C LEU A 303 -59.60 -19.09 -34.98
N SER A 304 -60.35 -20.13 -35.40
CA SER A 304 -61.32 -20.00 -36.49
C SER A 304 -62.47 -19.02 -36.20
N MET A 305 -62.76 -18.78 -34.90
CA MET A 305 -63.80 -17.86 -34.46
C MET A 305 -63.26 -16.44 -34.16
N MET A 306 -61.94 -16.26 -34.03
CA MET A 306 -61.35 -14.99 -33.59
C MET A 306 -61.65 -13.81 -34.49
N ASP A 307 -61.63 -14.00 -35.82
CA ASP A 307 -61.88 -12.90 -36.77
C ASP A 307 -63.32 -12.38 -36.63
N LEU A 308 -64.28 -13.29 -36.47
CA LEU A 308 -65.68 -12.95 -36.23
C LEU A 308 -65.88 -12.26 -34.87
N LEU A 309 -65.20 -12.74 -33.83
CA LEU A 309 -65.26 -12.13 -32.49
C LEU A 309 -64.67 -10.73 -32.46
N LYS A 310 -63.56 -10.49 -33.18
CA LYS A 310 -62.95 -9.16 -33.32
C LYS A 310 -63.89 -8.17 -33.99
N GLU A 311 -64.56 -8.58 -35.07
CA GLU A 311 -65.54 -7.74 -35.76
C GLU A 311 -66.72 -7.38 -34.83
N ARG A 312 -67.27 -8.37 -34.11
CA ARG A 312 -68.37 -8.17 -33.17
C ARG A 312 -67.99 -7.32 -31.95
N ALA A 313 -66.81 -7.54 -31.38
CA ALA A 313 -66.29 -6.74 -30.28
C ALA A 313 -66.05 -5.29 -30.69
N ALA A 314 -65.54 -5.05 -31.90
CA ALA A 314 -65.40 -3.70 -32.45
C ALA A 314 -66.76 -3.00 -32.62
N GLY A 315 -67.78 -3.71 -33.10
CA GLY A 315 -69.15 -3.21 -33.18
C GLY A 315 -69.75 -2.87 -31.82
N GLN A 316 -69.52 -3.72 -30.80
CA GLN A 316 -69.97 -3.49 -29.42
C GLN A 316 -69.28 -2.27 -28.79
N GLN A 317 -67.98 -2.09 -29.00
CA GLN A 317 -67.23 -0.92 -28.51
C GLN A 317 -67.67 0.38 -29.20
N GLN A 318 -67.96 0.34 -30.50
CA GLN A 318 -68.51 1.50 -31.23
C GLN A 318 -69.91 1.85 -30.74
N ALA A 319 -70.78 0.87 -30.51
CA ALA A 319 -72.09 1.09 -29.91
C ALA A 319 -71.97 1.70 -28.51
N ALA A 320 -71.11 1.16 -27.65
CA ALA A 320 -70.86 1.70 -26.32
C ALA A 320 -70.35 3.15 -26.34
N ARG A 321 -69.46 3.51 -27.28
CA ARG A 321 -69.01 4.90 -27.48
C ARG A 321 -70.13 5.83 -27.97
N ASN A 322 -71.00 5.34 -28.85
CA ASN A 322 -72.11 6.14 -29.37
C ASN A 322 -73.24 6.37 -28.35
N TYR A 323 -73.42 5.47 -27.38
CA TYR A 323 -74.42 5.58 -26.32
C TYR A 323 -73.86 6.16 -24.99
N GLY A 324 -72.54 6.11 -24.76
CA GLY A 324 -71.87 6.68 -23.59
C GLY A 324 -71.29 8.07 -23.80
N GLY A 325 -71.45 8.67 -24.99
CA GLY A 325 -71.08 10.05 -25.28
C GLY A 325 -72.19 11.04 -24.87
N ILE A 326 -72.29 11.30 -23.57
CA ILE A 326 -72.79 12.57 -22.99
C ILE A 326 -71.73 13.06 -22.02
#